data_AF-A4SBA4-F1
#
_entry.id   AF-A4SBA4-F1
#
_cell.length_a   1.000
_cell.length_b   1.000
_cell.length_c   1.000
_cell.angle_alpha   90.00
_cell.angle_beta   90.00
_cell.angle_gamma   90.00
#
_symmetry.space_group_name_H-M   'P 1'
#
loop_
_entity.id
_entity.type
_entity.pdbx_description
1 polymer ?
#
loop_
_entity_poly.entity_id
_entity_poly.type
_entity_poly.pdbx_seq_one_letter_code
_entity_poly.pdbx_strand_id
1 'polypeptide(L)'
;MHAAAHARTSAFAGAILVPKRAAVRSRNARAAPVRAATTEERQELCKAEIPPHLPRADFVKQMYRWATSEFAESGLSRYGKRMAVECINELENGDTNGVLVRLYDFEDGKEVEIARLIAQMDDEKVQVWDTIVPTKDGGIEKMNRDGKDKFIDGRFFVISRPLPANENANAALKAMIKNLMLAINAYYSFGSPFAEDF
;
A
#
# COMPACT_ATOMS: atom_id res chain seq x y z
N MET A 1 16.76 -4.47 -92.75
CA MET A 1 17.16 -3.08 -93.02
C MET A 1 16.20 -2.16 -92.26
N HIS A 2 16.74 -1.26 -91.43
CA HIS A 2 16.21 0.04 -90.96
C HIS A 2 14.72 0.16 -90.55
N ALA A 3 14.29 0.85 -89.50
CA ALA A 3 14.91 1.71 -88.50
C ALA A 3 13.84 1.98 -87.40
N ALA A 4 14.31 2.40 -86.22
CA ALA A 4 13.51 2.88 -85.11
C ALA A 4 12.82 4.24 -85.38
N ALA A 5 11.70 4.52 -84.71
CA ALA A 5 11.32 5.88 -84.30
C ALA A 5 10.25 5.88 -83.17
N HIS A 6 10.68 6.42 -82.03
CA HIS A 6 9.98 7.16 -80.95
C HIS A 6 8.44 7.16 -80.87
N ALA A 7 7.86 6.66 -79.77
CA ALA A 7 7.72 7.27 -78.44
C ALA A 7 6.39 8.02 -78.27
N ARG A 8 5.57 7.59 -77.29
CA ARG A 8 4.80 8.47 -76.41
C ARG A 8 4.39 7.73 -75.14
N THR A 9 4.81 8.34 -74.06
CA THR A 9 4.60 8.04 -72.65
C THR A 9 3.15 8.33 -72.23
N SER A 10 2.58 7.48 -71.37
CA SER A 10 1.67 7.96 -70.31
C SER A 10 1.78 7.03 -69.10
N ALA A 11 2.17 7.63 -67.98
CA ALA A 11 2.35 6.98 -66.69
C ALA A 11 1.01 6.60 -66.06
N PHE A 12 0.91 5.38 -65.54
CA PHE A 12 -0.10 5.01 -64.54
C PHE A 12 0.63 4.67 -63.24
N ALA A 13 0.46 5.57 -62.26
CA ALA A 13 0.92 5.40 -60.90
C ALA A 13 0.05 4.35 -60.19
N GLY A 14 0.62 3.16 -59.94
CA GLY A 14 0.04 2.17 -59.04
C GLY A 14 0.25 2.60 -57.59
N ALA A 15 -0.82 3.06 -56.95
CA ALA A 15 -0.83 3.41 -55.53
C ALA A 15 -0.65 2.15 -54.67
N ILE A 16 0.41 2.14 -53.85
CA ILE A 16 0.65 1.13 -52.82
C ILE A 16 -0.32 1.41 -51.66
N LEU A 17 -1.24 0.47 -51.42
CA LEU A 17 -2.15 0.47 -50.28
C LEU A 17 -1.37 0.16 -48.98
N VAL A 18 -1.17 1.18 -48.15
CA VAL A 18 -0.64 1.04 -46.78
C VAL A 18 -1.77 0.55 -45.87
N PRO A 19 -1.61 -0.56 -45.12
CA PRO A 19 -2.62 -0.97 -44.15
C PRO A 19 -2.61 -0.03 -42.93
N LYS A 20 -3.77 0.56 -42.63
CA LYS A 20 -4.00 1.37 -41.42
C LYS A 20 -3.82 0.49 -40.17
N ARG A 21 -2.84 0.84 -39.32
CA ARG A 21 -2.68 0.27 -37.98
C ARG A 21 -3.97 0.49 -37.16
N ALA A 22 -4.54 -0.60 -36.67
CA ALA A 22 -5.63 -0.56 -35.70
C ALA A 22 -5.10 0.00 -34.38
N ALA A 23 -5.66 1.12 -33.92
CA ALA A 23 -5.34 1.69 -32.62
C ALA A 23 -5.91 0.78 -31.52
N VAL A 24 -5.03 0.14 -30.76
CA VAL A 24 -5.39 -0.54 -29.52
C VAL A 24 -5.87 0.52 -28.54
N ARG A 25 -7.18 0.57 -28.35
CA ARG A 25 -7.85 1.49 -27.43
C ARG A 25 -7.57 0.99 -26.01
N SER A 26 -6.51 1.54 -25.39
CA SER A 26 -6.22 1.35 -23.97
C SER A 26 -7.48 1.69 -23.17
N ARG A 27 -8.08 0.68 -22.54
CA ARG A 27 -9.13 0.89 -21.54
C ARG A 27 -8.42 1.39 -20.29
N ASN A 28 -8.33 2.70 -20.15
CA ASN A 28 -8.12 3.31 -18.84
C ASN A 28 -9.30 2.91 -17.97
N ALA A 29 -9.14 1.81 -17.23
CA ALA A 29 -9.94 1.53 -16.06
C ALA A 29 -9.64 2.65 -15.06
N ARG A 30 -10.48 3.69 -15.06
CA ARG A 30 -10.55 4.62 -13.94
C ARG A 30 -10.96 3.78 -12.74
N ALA A 31 -9.97 3.40 -11.92
CA ALA A 31 -10.22 2.96 -10.57
C ALA A 31 -11.09 4.04 -9.91
N ALA A 32 -12.29 3.66 -9.51
CA ALA A 32 -13.19 4.56 -8.81
C ALA A 32 -12.50 4.98 -7.50
N PRO A 33 -12.49 6.28 -7.14
CA PRO A 33 -12.06 6.66 -5.81
C PRO A 33 -13.09 6.09 -4.83
N VAL A 34 -12.69 5.10 -4.03
CA VAL A 34 -13.48 4.61 -2.91
C VAL A 34 -13.51 5.74 -1.88
N ARG A 35 -14.49 6.64 -2.03
CA ARG A 35 -14.72 7.75 -1.11
C ARG A 35 -15.66 7.31 0.01
N ALA A 36 -15.25 7.73 1.21
CA ALA A 36 -15.96 7.75 2.48
C ALA A 36 -16.18 6.39 3.13
N ALA A 37 -15.32 6.12 4.12
CA ALA A 37 -15.61 5.24 5.24
C ALA A 37 -17.02 5.57 5.76
N THR A 38 -17.93 4.60 5.66
CA THR A 38 -19.00 4.49 6.64
C THR A 38 -18.35 4.59 8.01
N THR A 39 -18.91 5.38 8.92
CA THR A 39 -18.49 5.44 10.32
C THR A 39 -18.88 4.12 11.00
N GLU A 40 -18.35 3.01 10.50
CA GLU A 40 -18.33 1.73 11.19
C GLU A 40 -17.50 1.95 12.44
N GLU A 41 -18.09 1.67 13.60
CA GLU A 41 -17.38 1.68 14.87
C GLU A 41 -16.19 0.72 14.76
N ARG A 42 -14.98 1.19 15.09
CA ARG A 42 -13.76 0.40 15.00
C ARG A 42 -13.28 0.05 16.39
N GLN A 43 -12.93 -1.21 16.57
CA GLN A 43 -12.18 -1.66 17.73
C GLN A 43 -10.68 -1.60 17.40
N GLU A 44 -9.92 -0.77 18.13
CA GLU A 44 -8.46 -0.84 18.16
C GLU A 44 -8.04 -2.17 18.80
N LEU A 45 -7.19 -2.93 18.11
CA LEU A 45 -6.72 -4.24 18.54
C LEU A 45 -5.32 -4.12 19.14
N CYS A 46 -4.44 -3.38 18.48
CA CYS A 46 -3.14 -2.99 18.98
C CYS A 46 -2.58 -1.83 18.14
N LYS A 47 -1.46 -1.26 18.61
CA LYS A 47 -0.70 -0.25 17.87
C LYS A 47 0.80 -0.36 18.16
N ALA A 48 1.61 0.09 17.22
CA ALA A 48 3.06 0.17 17.35
C ALA A 48 3.53 1.60 17.13
N GLU A 49 4.38 2.13 18.01
CA GLU A 49 5.01 3.45 17.80
C GLU A 49 6.07 3.32 16.70
N ILE A 50 6.01 4.20 15.69
CA ILE A 50 6.99 4.25 14.60
C ILE A 50 8.06 5.29 14.97
N PRO A 51 9.33 4.89 15.19
CA PRO A 51 10.39 5.81 15.57
C PRO A 51 10.54 7.02 14.63
N PRO A 52 10.81 8.24 15.15
CA PRO A 52 10.89 9.47 14.36
C PRO A 52 11.83 9.46 13.15
N HIS A 53 12.88 8.65 13.17
CA HIS A 53 13.86 8.58 12.09
C HIS A 53 13.44 7.64 10.93
N LEU A 54 12.42 6.80 11.10
CA LEU A 54 12.00 5.85 10.06
C LEU A 54 11.12 6.53 8.99
N PRO A 55 11.36 6.33 7.69
CA PRO A 55 10.53 6.93 6.65
C PRO A 55 9.11 6.31 6.61
N ARG A 56 8.07 7.11 6.88
CA ARG A 56 6.67 6.63 7.00
C ARG A 56 6.14 6.04 5.71
N ALA A 57 6.32 6.78 4.61
CA ALA A 57 5.86 6.35 3.29
C ALA A 57 6.52 5.02 2.86
N ASP A 58 7.83 4.86 3.10
CA ASP A 58 8.50 3.60 2.82
C ASP A 58 8.03 2.48 3.76
N PHE A 59 7.95 2.74 5.07
CA PHE A 59 7.42 1.78 6.05
C PHE A 59 6.06 1.21 5.61
N VAL A 60 5.07 2.07 5.35
CA VAL A 60 3.73 1.61 4.95
C VAL A 60 3.77 0.88 3.60
N LYS A 61 4.57 1.35 2.65
CA LYS A 61 4.75 0.68 1.36
C LYS A 61 5.35 -0.72 1.49
N GLN A 62 6.33 -0.90 2.38
CA GLN A 62 6.90 -2.21 2.66
C GLN A 62 5.91 -3.10 3.39
N MET A 63 5.17 -2.58 4.37
CA MET A 63 4.10 -3.31 5.06
C MET A 63 3.02 -3.78 4.07
N TYR A 64 2.61 -2.94 3.11
CA TYR A 64 1.65 -3.31 2.07
C TYR A 64 2.15 -4.47 1.20
N ARG A 65 3.40 -4.39 0.73
CA ARG A 65 4.01 -5.46 -0.06
C ARG A 65 4.07 -6.76 0.72
N TRP A 66 4.49 -6.68 1.99
CA TRP A 66 4.56 -7.83 2.87
C TRP A 66 3.19 -8.43 3.12
N ALA A 67 2.19 -7.62 3.45
CA ALA A 67 0.82 -8.05 3.67
C ALA A 67 0.21 -8.69 2.41
N THR A 68 0.54 -8.19 1.23
CA THR A 68 0.11 -8.80 -0.04
C THR A 68 0.64 -10.22 -0.16
N SER A 69 1.93 -10.45 0.08
CA SER A 69 2.51 -11.79 0.00
C SER A 69 2.05 -12.72 1.14
N GLU A 70 1.99 -12.20 2.36
CA GLU A 70 1.62 -12.98 3.55
C GLU A 70 0.13 -13.32 3.57
N PHE A 71 -0.75 -12.35 3.30
CA PHE A 71 -2.18 -12.51 3.45
C PHE A 71 -2.89 -12.80 2.13
N ALA A 72 -2.64 -12.05 1.06
CA ALA A 72 -3.36 -12.31 -0.20
C ALA A 72 -2.87 -13.59 -0.90
N GLU A 73 -1.55 -13.80 -0.97
CA GLU A 73 -0.98 -14.96 -1.65
C GLU A 73 -0.99 -16.23 -0.77
N SER A 74 -0.65 -16.08 0.52
CA SER A 74 -0.53 -17.21 1.46
C SER A 74 -1.71 -17.37 2.44
N GLY A 75 -2.75 -16.53 2.33
CA GLY A 75 -3.91 -16.50 3.22
C GLY A 75 -4.57 -17.87 3.45
N LEU A 76 -4.88 -18.54 2.34
CA LEU A 76 -5.62 -19.81 2.39
C LEU A 76 -4.79 -20.92 3.03
N SER A 77 -3.50 -21.01 2.71
CA SER A 77 -2.62 -22.07 3.20
C SER A 77 -2.19 -21.85 4.65
N ARG A 78 -1.94 -20.60 5.07
CA ARG A 78 -1.43 -20.28 6.41
C ARG A 78 -2.51 -19.98 7.44
N TYR A 79 -3.64 -19.41 7.02
CA TYR A 79 -4.69 -18.94 7.92
C TYR A 79 -6.04 -19.65 7.69
N GLY A 80 -6.12 -20.50 6.66
CA GLY A 80 -7.34 -21.22 6.31
C GLY A 80 -8.45 -20.33 5.75
N LYS A 81 -8.13 -19.09 5.34
CA LYS A 81 -9.10 -18.11 4.81
C LYS A 81 -8.59 -17.53 3.51
N ARG A 82 -9.48 -17.37 2.52
CA ARG A 82 -9.20 -16.52 1.36
C ARG A 82 -9.13 -15.07 1.85
N MET A 83 -8.16 -14.31 1.35
CA MET A 83 -7.98 -12.91 1.73
C MET A 83 -7.68 -12.04 0.53
N ALA A 84 -8.08 -10.78 0.61
CA ALA A 84 -7.69 -9.73 -0.33
C ALA A 84 -7.03 -8.59 0.44
N VAL A 85 -6.05 -7.94 -0.18
CA VAL A 85 -5.28 -6.85 0.41
C VAL A 85 -5.40 -5.61 -0.48
N GLU A 86 -5.74 -4.48 0.13
CA GLU A 86 -5.94 -3.18 -0.52
C GLU A 86 -5.11 -2.11 0.21
N CYS A 87 -4.66 -1.08 -0.51
CA CYS A 87 -4.10 0.12 0.10
C CYS A 87 -5.21 0.99 0.69
N ILE A 88 -4.97 1.58 1.87
CA ILE A 88 -5.84 2.61 2.43
C ILE A 88 -5.26 3.97 2.09
N ASN A 89 -6.08 4.80 1.43
CA ASN A 89 -5.77 6.17 1.01
C ASN A 89 -4.45 6.26 0.23
N GLU A 90 -4.55 6.26 -1.10
CA GLU A 90 -3.52 6.92 -1.90
C GLU A 90 -3.63 8.42 -1.59
N LEU A 91 -2.72 8.93 -0.75
CA LEU A 91 -2.50 10.35 -0.55
C LEU A 91 -2.33 11.03 -1.91
N GLU A 92 -2.53 12.34 -2.01
CA GLU A 92 -2.50 13.06 -3.30
C GLU A 92 -1.17 12.89 -4.08
N ASN A 93 -0.11 12.48 -3.39
CA ASN A 93 1.21 12.17 -3.94
C ASN A 93 1.38 10.69 -4.38
N GLY A 94 0.37 9.85 -4.24
CA GLY A 94 0.38 8.42 -4.56
C GLY A 94 0.91 7.50 -3.46
N ASP A 95 1.18 8.03 -2.25
CA ASP A 95 1.63 7.22 -1.12
C ASP A 95 0.44 6.60 -0.37
N THR A 96 0.59 5.38 0.14
CA THR A 96 -0.43 4.72 0.94
C THR A 96 -0.31 5.10 2.42
N ASN A 97 -1.44 5.30 3.11
CA ASN A 97 -1.47 5.53 4.55
C ASN A 97 -1.71 4.24 5.37
N GLY A 98 -2.00 3.13 4.71
CA GLY A 98 -2.24 1.87 5.39
C GLY A 98 -2.58 0.70 4.48
N VAL A 99 -2.99 -0.39 5.12
CA VAL A 99 -3.33 -1.67 4.52
C VAL A 99 -4.69 -2.10 5.05
N LEU A 100 -5.59 -2.46 4.14
CA LEU A 100 -6.86 -3.11 4.44
C LEU A 100 -6.77 -4.57 3.99
N VAL A 101 -7.06 -5.49 4.91
CA VAL A 101 -7.15 -6.91 4.61
C VAL A 101 -8.58 -7.37 4.80
N ARG A 102 -9.19 -7.93 3.76
CA ARG A 102 -10.53 -8.52 3.78
C ARG A 102 -10.40 -10.03 3.88
N LEU A 103 -11.14 -10.65 4.80
CA LEU A 103 -11.18 -12.10 5.00
C LEU A 103 -12.51 -12.63 4.49
N TYR A 104 -12.45 -13.73 3.75
CA TYR A 104 -13.61 -14.38 3.18
C TYR A 104 -13.76 -15.81 3.70
N ASP A 105 -15.02 -16.24 3.78
CA ASP A 105 -15.41 -17.61 4.09
C ASP A 105 -16.61 -18.03 3.25
N PHE A 106 -16.98 -19.30 3.30
CA PHE A 106 -18.15 -19.81 2.60
C PHE A 106 -19.33 -19.97 3.56
N GLU A 107 -20.40 -19.22 3.32
CA GLU A 107 -21.70 -19.36 3.99
C GLU A 107 -22.74 -19.73 2.93
N ASP A 108 -23.49 -20.82 3.16
CA ASP A 108 -24.51 -21.33 2.23
C ASP A 108 -24.03 -21.50 0.77
N GLY A 109 -22.78 -21.96 0.60
CA GLY A 109 -22.17 -22.20 -0.71
C GLY A 109 -21.77 -20.92 -1.47
N LYS A 110 -21.81 -19.76 -0.82
CA LYS A 110 -21.36 -18.48 -1.37
C LYS A 110 -20.21 -17.92 -0.56
N GLU A 111 -19.24 -17.35 -1.25
CA GLU A 111 -18.15 -16.62 -0.59
C GLU A 111 -18.70 -15.29 -0.05
N VAL A 112 -18.49 -15.06 1.24
CA VAL A 112 -18.91 -13.86 1.95
C VAL A 112 -17.72 -13.27 2.70
N GLU A 113 -17.67 -11.94 2.80
CA GLU A 113 -16.69 -11.25 3.62
C GLU A 113 -17.07 -11.41 5.09
N ILE A 114 -16.23 -12.08 5.88
CA ILE A 114 -16.49 -12.34 7.29
C ILE A 114 -15.78 -11.36 8.21
N ALA A 115 -14.68 -10.74 7.79
CA ALA A 115 -13.95 -9.78 8.61
C ALA A 115 -13.07 -8.84 7.78
N ARG A 116 -12.69 -7.72 8.42
CA ARG A 116 -11.67 -6.79 7.93
C ARG A 116 -10.63 -6.54 9.01
N LEU A 117 -9.36 -6.47 8.62
CA LEU A 117 -8.26 -5.96 9.43
C LEU A 117 -7.73 -4.68 8.77
N ILE A 118 -7.67 -3.60 9.53
CA ILE A 118 -7.24 -2.28 9.07
C ILE A 118 -5.96 -1.91 9.82
N ALA A 119 -4.86 -1.72 9.10
CA ALA A 119 -3.58 -1.32 9.65
C ALA A 119 -3.13 -0.02 8.99
N GLN A 120 -3.13 1.11 9.70
CA GLN A 120 -2.86 2.44 9.12
C GLN A 120 -2.11 3.34 10.10
N MET A 121 -1.39 4.34 9.57
CA MET A 121 -0.84 5.40 10.42
C MET A 121 -1.99 6.19 11.05
N ASP A 122 -1.79 6.61 12.30
CA ASP A 122 -2.68 7.56 12.97
C ASP A 122 -2.44 9.00 12.50
N ASP A 123 -3.28 9.91 12.98
CA ASP A 123 -3.21 11.33 12.65
C ASP A 123 -2.44 12.14 13.71
N GLU A 124 -1.76 11.47 14.66
CA GLU A 124 -0.95 12.13 15.69
C GLU A 124 0.31 12.76 15.09
N LYS A 125 0.67 13.93 15.62
CA LYS A 125 1.90 14.64 15.24
C LYS A 125 2.94 14.54 16.34
N VAL A 126 4.16 14.18 15.98
CA VAL A 126 5.29 14.09 16.91
C VAL A 126 6.29 15.20 16.62
N GLN A 127 6.66 15.97 17.64
CA GLN A 127 7.73 16.95 17.52
C GLN A 127 9.09 16.24 17.49
N VAL A 128 9.91 16.57 16.50
CA VAL A 128 11.26 16.04 16.31
C VAL A 128 12.32 17.11 16.54
N TRP A 129 13.49 16.66 16.97
CA TRP A 129 14.56 17.49 17.52
C TRP A 129 15.89 16.98 16.96
N ASP A 130 16.68 17.85 16.34
CA ASP A 130 17.97 17.47 15.74
C ASP A 130 19.08 17.33 16.79
N THR A 131 18.97 18.02 17.93
CA THR A 131 20.04 18.09 18.94
C THR A 131 19.47 18.12 20.36
N ILE A 132 20.10 17.35 21.23
CA ILE A 132 19.82 17.28 22.67
C ILE A 132 21.07 17.77 23.39
N VAL A 133 20.98 18.91 24.08
CA VAL A 133 22.09 19.57 24.77
C VAL A 133 21.82 19.57 26.28
N PRO A 134 22.77 19.12 27.12
CA PRO A 134 22.66 19.28 28.57
C PRO A 134 22.72 20.76 28.94
N THR A 135 21.80 21.24 29.76
CA THR A 135 21.86 22.61 30.29
C THR A 135 22.80 22.67 31.49
N LYS A 136 23.32 23.87 31.78
CA LYS A 136 24.23 24.11 32.91
C LYS A 136 23.60 23.79 34.27
N ASP A 137 22.26 23.81 34.35
CA ASP A 137 21.49 23.50 35.55
C ASP A 137 21.12 22.00 35.66
N GLY A 138 21.71 21.15 34.82
CA GLY A 138 21.44 19.70 34.80
C GLY A 138 20.14 19.31 34.10
N GLY A 139 19.51 20.24 33.39
CA GLY A 139 18.36 19.97 32.52
C GLY A 139 18.77 19.52 31.12
N ILE A 140 17.77 19.25 30.28
CA ILE A 140 17.96 18.88 28.88
C ILE A 140 17.25 19.91 28.00
N GLU A 141 18.01 20.61 27.19
CA GLU A 141 17.48 21.48 26.13
C GLU A 141 17.51 20.70 24.82
N LYS A 142 16.41 20.74 24.10
CA LYS A 142 16.28 20.02 22.83
C LYS A 142 15.91 21.05 21.77
N MET A 143 16.61 21.04 20.64
CA MET A 143 16.50 22.07 19.62
C MET A 143 16.70 21.49 18.22
N ASN A 144 16.06 22.10 17.22
CA ASN A 144 16.37 21.86 15.82
C ASN A 144 17.44 22.83 15.33
N ARG A 145 18.29 22.41 14.39
CA ARG A 145 19.43 23.22 13.92
C ARG A 145 19.01 24.52 13.23
N ASP A 146 17.81 24.54 12.68
CA ASP A 146 17.19 25.70 12.04
C ASP A 146 16.36 26.55 13.01
N GLY A 147 16.33 26.18 14.30
CA GLY A 147 15.58 26.87 15.36
C GLY A 147 14.07 26.76 15.21
N LYS A 148 13.57 25.92 14.30
CA LYS A 148 12.13 25.76 14.03
C LYS A 148 11.61 24.45 14.59
N ASP A 149 10.38 24.46 15.08
CA ASP A 149 9.71 23.22 15.45
C ASP A 149 9.42 22.40 14.18
N LYS A 150 9.86 21.14 14.22
CA LYS A 150 9.60 20.16 13.17
C LYS A 150 8.64 19.13 13.74
N PHE A 151 7.63 18.80 12.96
CA PHE A 151 6.65 17.77 13.29
C PHE A 151 6.64 16.71 12.19
N ILE A 152 6.43 15.47 12.60
CA ILE A 152 6.15 14.35 11.72
C ILE A 152 4.73 13.87 11.99
N ASP A 153 4.01 13.55 10.93
CA ASP A 153 2.68 12.95 11.02
C ASP A 153 2.82 11.43 11.14
N GLY A 154 1.91 10.80 11.89
CA GLY A 154 1.88 9.35 12.10
C GLY A 154 2.86 8.91 13.19
N ARG A 155 2.40 8.97 14.44
CA ARG A 155 3.13 8.43 15.60
C ARG A 155 2.99 6.93 15.69
N PHE A 156 1.76 6.44 15.54
CA PHE A 156 1.42 5.04 15.73
C PHE A 156 0.93 4.43 14.41
N PHE A 157 1.35 3.19 14.18
CA PHE A 157 0.70 2.31 13.20
C PHE A 157 -0.34 1.48 13.94
N VAL A 158 -1.61 1.80 13.69
CA VAL A 158 -2.76 1.29 14.44
C VAL A 158 -3.41 0.15 13.68
N ILE A 159 -3.58 -0.99 14.36
CA ILE A 159 -4.26 -2.17 13.86
C ILE A 159 -5.64 -2.24 14.50
N SER A 160 -6.68 -2.27 13.69
CA SER A 160 -8.08 -2.20 14.12
C SER A 160 -8.97 -3.10 13.28
N ARG A 161 -10.19 -3.35 13.74
CA ARG A 161 -11.24 -4.02 12.97
C ARG A 161 -12.57 -3.29 13.12
N PRO A 162 -13.45 -3.32 12.10
CA PRO A 162 -14.83 -2.88 12.25
C PRO A 162 -15.62 -3.76 13.22
N LEU A 163 -16.64 -3.18 13.82
CA LEU A 163 -17.69 -3.86 14.59
C LEU A 163 -19.01 -3.88 13.80
N PRO A 164 -19.86 -4.90 13.97
CA PRO A 164 -19.70 -6.06 14.86
C PRO A 164 -18.66 -7.06 14.35
N ALA A 165 -17.98 -7.75 15.27
CA ALA A 165 -16.98 -8.75 14.92
C ALA A 165 -17.63 -10.10 14.60
N ASN A 166 -17.19 -10.76 13.52
CA ASN A 166 -17.52 -12.15 13.25
C ASN A 166 -16.55 -13.08 14.01
N GLU A 167 -17.08 -13.94 14.87
CA GLU A 167 -16.27 -14.82 15.71
C GLU A 167 -15.50 -15.88 14.92
N ASN A 168 -16.00 -16.28 13.74
CA ASN A 168 -15.34 -17.25 12.86
C ASN A 168 -13.98 -16.75 12.34
N ALA A 169 -13.77 -15.44 12.33
CA ALA A 169 -12.51 -14.83 11.92
C ALA A 169 -11.48 -14.74 13.07
N ASN A 170 -11.86 -14.94 14.33
CA ASN A 170 -11.02 -14.60 15.48
C ASN A 170 -9.68 -15.33 15.51
N ALA A 171 -9.64 -16.61 15.14
CA ALA A 171 -8.40 -17.39 15.11
C ALA A 171 -7.43 -16.85 14.04
N ALA A 172 -7.94 -16.58 12.84
CA ALA A 172 -7.16 -15.99 11.74
C ALA A 172 -6.68 -14.58 12.10
N LEU A 173 -7.57 -13.72 12.62
CA LEU A 173 -7.22 -12.36 13.02
C LEU A 173 -6.11 -12.33 14.08
N LYS A 174 -6.17 -13.19 15.10
CA LYS A 174 -5.11 -13.29 16.12
C LYS A 174 -3.76 -13.66 15.50
N ALA A 175 -3.73 -14.63 14.59
CA ALA A 175 -2.51 -15.02 13.89
C ALA A 175 -1.99 -13.90 12.99
N MET A 176 -2.87 -13.22 12.26
CA MET A 176 -2.52 -12.08 11.40
C MET A 176 -1.90 -10.94 12.20
N ILE A 177 -2.51 -10.55 13.33
CA ILE A 177 -1.98 -9.50 14.21
C ILE A 177 -0.58 -9.87 14.69
N LYS A 178 -0.38 -11.13 15.14
CA LYS A 178 0.93 -11.60 15.57
C LYS A 178 1.97 -11.46 14.45
N ASN A 179 1.67 -11.93 13.24
CA ASN A 179 2.61 -11.91 12.13
C ASN A 179 2.88 -10.48 11.62
N LEU A 180 1.86 -9.62 11.62
CA LEU A 180 2.03 -8.20 11.28
C LEU A 180 2.94 -7.49 12.30
N MET A 181 2.80 -7.78 13.60
CA MET A 181 3.71 -7.25 14.62
C MET A 181 5.15 -7.75 14.44
N LEU A 182 5.34 -9.01 14.04
CA LEU A 182 6.66 -9.54 13.70
C LEU A 182 7.27 -8.81 12.50
N ALA A 183 6.47 -8.54 11.46
CA ALA A 183 6.90 -7.79 10.28
C ALA A 183 7.32 -6.35 10.61
N ILE A 184 6.57 -5.69 11.50
CA ILE A 184 6.91 -4.35 12.01
C ILE A 184 8.26 -4.40 12.73
N ASN A 185 8.48 -5.38 13.61
CA ASN A 185 9.73 -5.55 14.34
C ASN A 185 10.92 -5.87 13.42
N ALA A 186 10.69 -6.66 12.37
CA ALA A 186 11.69 -6.94 11.35
C ALA A 186 12.07 -5.66 10.59
N TYR A 187 11.10 -4.82 10.23
CA TYR A 187 11.38 -3.52 9.61
C TYR A 187 12.18 -2.60 10.53
N TYR A 188 11.89 -2.56 11.83
CA TYR A 188 12.68 -1.77 12.77
C TYR A 188 14.15 -2.21 12.84
N SER A 189 14.38 -3.52 12.76
CA SER A 189 15.72 -4.10 12.88
C SER A 189 16.51 -4.00 11.57
N PHE A 190 15.85 -4.18 10.42
CA PHE A 190 16.52 -4.43 9.14
C PHE A 190 16.10 -3.51 7.99
N GLY A 191 15.15 -2.60 8.22
CA GLY A 191 14.59 -1.73 7.17
C GLY A 191 13.72 -2.47 6.14
N SER A 192 13.36 -3.73 6.41
CA SER A 192 12.48 -4.54 5.56
C SER A 192 11.70 -5.57 6.39
N PRO A 193 10.39 -5.75 6.16
CA PRO A 193 9.61 -6.82 6.80
C PRO A 193 9.92 -8.22 6.26
N PHE A 194 10.64 -8.31 5.14
CA PHE A 194 11.00 -9.57 4.48
C PHE A 194 12.36 -10.11 4.95
N ALA A 195 12.98 -9.50 5.96
CA ALA A 195 14.17 -10.05 6.56
C ALA A 195 13.79 -11.35 7.29
N GLU A 196 13.97 -12.48 6.61
CA GLU A 196 13.91 -13.81 7.22
C GLU A 196 15.20 -14.05 8.03
N ASP A 197 15.04 -14.55 9.26
CA ASP A 197 16.04 -15.15 10.17
C ASP A 197 17.52 -14.80 9.89
N PHE A 198 18.09 -13.95 10.76
CA PHE A 198 19.51 -13.99 11.13
C PHE A 198 19.66 -14.62 12.51
#